data_AF-A0A847MYM3-F1
#
_entry.id   AF-A0A847MYM3-F1
#
_cell.length_a   1.000
_cell.length_b   1.000
_cell.length_c   1.000
_cell.angle_alpha   90.00
_cell.angle_beta   90.00
_cell.angle_gamma   90.00
#
_symmetry.space_group_name_H-M   'P 1'
#
loop_
_entity.id
_entity.type
_entity.pdbx_description
1 polymer ?
#
loop_
_entity_poly.entity_id
_entity_poly.type
_entity_poly.pdbx_seq_one_letter_code
_entity_poly.pdbx_strand_id
1 'polypeptide(L)'
;MIYLFASDIHGSAYAMHTLLNIFETTRASKLILLGDLLYHGPRNDLPQEYNPKETCRLQNSVKESLICVKGNCEAEVDQMVLEFPVLSDSATMYLERFGGRMIYLHHGHKSLPPLPSGTIVISGHTHIPVAEEKDGLVFINPGSVAIPKGGFPPSYCILEGTTFSIKDFEGNVIKSLTI
;
A
#
# COMPACT_ATOMS: atom_id res chain seq x y z
N MET A 1 0.40 -3.72 -18.15
CA MET A 1 -0.18 -3.99 -16.82
C MET A 1 0.31 -2.94 -15.84
N ILE A 2 -0.64 -2.30 -15.16
CA ILE A 2 -0.43 -1.30 -14.12
C ILE A 2 -0.78 -1.93 -12.77
N TYR A 3 0.01 -1.66 -11.74
CA TYR A 3 -0.27 -2.07 -10.36
C TYR A 3 -0.38 -0.81 -9.50
N LEU A 4 -1.39 -0.78 -8.62
CA LEU A 4 -1.62 0.32 -7.68
C LEU A 4 -1.27 -0.17 -6.27
N PHE A 5 -0.47 0.60 -5.53
CA PHE A 5 -0.08 0.31 -4.16
C PHE A 5 -0.57 1.43 -3.24
N ALA A 6 -1.18 1.05 -2.12
CA ALA A 6 -1.65 1.95 -1.09
C ALA A 6 -1.39 1.34 0.30
N SER A 7 -1.33 2.19 1.32
CA SER A 7 -1.05 1.79 2.70
C SER A 7 -1.74 2.72 3.69
N ASP A 8 -1.95 2.24 4.91
CA ASP A 8 -2.31 3.05 6.07
C ASP A 8 -3.63 3.82 5.82
N ILE A 9 -4.68 3.09 5.43
CA ILE A 9 -6.05 3.59 5.17
C ILE A 9 -6.75 3.96 6.48
N HIS A 10 -6.48 3.21 7.55
CA HIS A 10 -6.92 3.49 8.92
C HIS A 10 -8.43 3.74 9.06
N GLY A 11 -9.25 3.07 8.25
CA GLY A 11 -10.70 3.22 8.29
C GLY A 11 -11.23 4.54 7.70
N SER A 12 -10.43 5.28 6.93
CA SER A 12 -10.92 6.45 6.20
C SER A 12 -11.76 6.02 5.00
N ALA A 13 -13.06 6.30 5.03
CA ALA A 13 -13.93 6.05 3.89
C ALA A 13 -13.59 6.97 2.71
N TYR A 14 -13.25 8.23 2.99
CA TYR A 14 -12.80 9.21 1.99
C TYR A 14 -11.57 8.74 1.21
N ALA A 15 -10.53 8.29 1.91
CA ALA A 15 -9.31 7.82 1.27
C ALA A 15 -9.57 6.57 0.42
N MET A 16 -10.39 5.63 0.92
CA MET A 16 -10.74 4.44 0.16
C MET A 16 -11.57 4.75 -1.09
N HIS A 17 -12.54 5.66 -1.01
CA HIS A 17 -13.30 6.12 -2.19
C HIS A 17 -12.39 6.75 -3.24
N THR A 18 -11.50 7.65 -2.81
CA THR A 18 -10.53 8.30 -3.70
C THR A 18 -9.61 7.27 -4.36
N LEU A 19 -9.13 6.30 -3.59
CA LEU A 19 -8.30 5.20 -4.09
C LEU A 19 -9.03 4.31 -5.10
N LEU A 20 -10.32 4.02 -4.91
CA LEU A 20 -11.11 3.27 -5.89
C LEU A 20 -11.30 4.03 -7.20
N ASN A 21 -11.52 5.35 -7.14
CA ASN A 21 -11.58 6.19 -8.34
C ASN A 21 -10.23 6.17 -9.09
N ILE A 22 -9.11 6.24 -8.37
CA ILE A 22 -7.76 6.11 -8.95
C ILE A 22 -7.57 4.71 -9.57
N PHE A 23 -7.98 3.66 -8.87
CA PHE A 23 -7.89 2.29 -9.34
C PHE A 23 -8.65 2.08 -10.67
N GLU A 24 -9.88 2.61 -10.76
CA GLU A 24 -10.70 2.54 -11.97
C GLU A 24 -10.11 3.38 -13.12
N THR A 25 -9.78 4.64 -12.86
CA THR A 25 -9.28 5.57 -13.90
C THR A 25 -7.93 5.15 -14.47
N THR A 26 -7.04 4.63 -13.63
CA THR A 26 -5.73 4.10 -14.07
C THR A 26 -5.84 2.73 -14.74
N ARG A 27 -7.00 2.07 -14.65
CA ARG A 27 -7.21 0.69 -15.12
C ARG A 27 -6.15 -0.27 -14.56
N ALA A 28 -5.78 -0.05 -13.29
CA ALA A 28 -4.82 -0.91 -12.60
C ALA A 28 -5.39 -2.34 -12.51
N SER A 29 -4.52 -3.33 -12.71
CA SER A 29 -4.94 -4.74 -12.76
C SER A 29 -5.02 -5.37 -11.38
N LYS A 30 -4.28 -4.83 -10.41
CA LYS A 30 -4.35 -5.18 -8.99
C LYS A 30 -4.19 -3.93 -8.14
N LEU A 31 -4.88 -3.92 -7.01
CA LEU A 31 -4.69 -2.98 -5.92
C LEU A 31 -4.03 -3.71 -4.74
N ILE A 32 -2.81 -3.31 -4.42
CA ILE A 32 -1.98 -3.89 -3.37
C ILE A 32 -2.10 -3.02 -2.13
N LEU A 33 -2.64 -3.58 -1.05
CA LEU A 33 -2.82 -2.92 0.24
C LEU A 33 -1.74 -3.37 1.21
N LEU A 34 -0.97 -2.42 1.73
CA LEU A 34 0.21 -2.70 2.56
C LEU A 34 -0.09 -2.70 4.07
N GLY A 35 -1.35 -2.92 4.47
CA GLY A 35 -1.77 -3.02 5.87
C GLY A 35 -2.34 -1.73 6.45
N ASP A 36 -2.76 -1.81 7.71
CA ASP A 36 -3.45 -0.79 8.50
C ASP A 36 -4.71 -0.24 7.78
N LEU A 37 -5.70 -1.11 7.59
CA LEU A 37 -6.87 -0.94 6.73
C LEU A 37 -8.06 -0.29 7.45
N LEU A 38 -8.43 -0.80 8.63
CA LEU A 38 -9.69 -0.46 9.29
C LEU A 38 -9.49 0.31 10.59
N TYR A 39 -8.67 -0.19 11.51
CA TYR A 39 -8.45 0.46 12.80
C TYR A 39 -7.53 1.68 12.65
N HIS A 40 -7.92 2.82 13.23
CA HIS A 40 -7.13 4.06 13.15
C HIS A 40 -5.78 4.00 13.88
N GLY A 41 -5.62 3.05 14.82
CA GLY A 41 -4.44 2.93 15.66
C GLY A 41 -4.47 3.91 16.85
N PRO A 42 -4.12 3.47 18.07
CA PRO A 42 -4.34 4.24 19.30
C PRO A 42 -3.47 5.49 19.43
N ARG A 43 -2.47 5.65 18.55
CA ARG A 43 -1.52 6.77 18.55
C ARG A 43 -1.87 7.85 17.53
N ASN A 44 -2.89 7.63 16.70
CA ASN A 44 -3.29 8.54 15.64
C ASN A 44 -4.65 9.15 15.98
N ASP A 45 -4.84 10.40 15.60
CA ASP A 45 -6.16 11.01 15.52
C ASP A 45 -7.04 10.25 14.50
N LEU A 46 -8.35 10.44 14.60
CA LEU A 46 -9.27 9.85 13.63
C LEU A 46 -9.02 10.46 12.24
N PRO A 47 -8.83 9.64 11.18
CA PRO A 47 -8.64 10.17 9.85
C PRO A 47 -9.93 10.78 9.30
N GLN A 48 -9.81 11.50 8.19
CA GLN A 48 -10.94 12.08 7.48
C GLN A 48 -11.99 11.01 7.16
N GLU A 49 -13.23 11.26 7.54
CA GLU A 49 -14.36 10.35 7.37
C GLU A 49 -14.07 8.93 7.90
N TYR A 50 -13.56 8.85 9.13
CA TYR A 50 -13.34 7.58 9.81
C TYR A 50 -14.65 6.78 9.95
N ASN A 51 -14.79 5.73 9.13
CA ASN A 51 -15.93 4.85 9.09
C ASN A 51 -15.49 3.43 8.63
N PRO A 52 -14.94 2.62 9.55
CA PRO A 52 -14.43 1.28 9.22
C PRO A 52 -15.44 0.37 8.54
N LYS A 53 -16.75 0.51 8.84
CA LYS A 53 -17.81 -0.27 8.20
C LYS A 53 -17.91 0.04 6.72
N GLU A 54 -17.89 1.32 6.36
CA GLU A 54 -17.93 1.73 4.95
C GLU A 54 -16.61 1.41 4.24
N THR A 55 -15.46 1.67 4.87
CA THR A 55 -14.15 1.30 4.31
C THR A 55 -14.08 -0.20 4.03
N CYS A 56 -14.60 -1.05 4.93
CA CYS A 56 -14.71 -2.50 4.72
C CYS A 56 -15.59 -2.83 3.50
N ARG A 57 -16.79 -2.24 3.42
CA ARG A 57 -17.71 -2.44 2.28
C ARG A 57 -17.05 -2.09 0.94
N LEU A 58 -16.33 -0.96 0.89
CA LEU A 58 -15.61 -0.51 -0.31
C LEU A 58 -14.49 -1.46 -0.69
N GLN A 59 -13.68 -1.93 0.27
CA GLN A 59 -12.62 -2.92 0.00
C GLN A 59 -13.18 -4.24 -0.50
N ASN A 60 -14.24 -4.77 0.13
CA ASN A 60 -14.88 -6.02 -0.30
C ASN A 60 -15.47 -5.93 -1.71
N SER A 61 -15.87 -4.73 -2.17
CA SER A 61 -16.40 -4.52 -3.52
C SER A 61 -15.38 -4.81 -4.65
N VAL A 62 -14.08 -4.81 -4.33
CA VAL A 62 -12.99 -5.07 -5.27
C VAL A 62 -12.08 -6.24 -4.85
N LYS A 63 -12.55 -7.09 -3.92
CA LYS A 63 -11.77 -8.16 -3.27
C LYS A 63 -10.99 -9.08 -4.22
N GLU A 64 -11.52 -9.36 -5.41
CA GLU A 64 -10.87 -10.23 -6.41
C GLU A 64 -9.61 -9.59 -7.05
N SER A 65 -9.49 -8.26 -6.94
CA SER A 65 -8.37 -7.47 -7.45
C SER A 65 -7.35 -7.12 -6.37
N LEU A 66 -7.57 -7.55 -5.12
CA LEU A 66 -6.70 -7.20 -3.99
C LEU A 66 -5.56 -8.18 -3.78
N ILE A 67 -4.42 -7.64 -3.37
CA ILE A 67 -3.36 -8.34 -2.64
C ILE A 67 -3.15 -7.54 -1.36
N CYS A 68 -3.15 -8.21 -0.20
CA CYS A 68 -2.99 -7.52 1.07
C CYS A 68 -1.90 -8.18 1.93
N VAL A 69 -1.18 -7.36 2.67
CA VAL A 69 -0.30 -7.80 3.76
C VAL A 69 -0.74 -7.17 5.07
N LYS A 70 -0.47 -7.86 6.17
CA LYS A 70 -0.88 -7.50 7.52
C LYS A 70 -0.08 -6.30 8.04
N GLY A 71 -0.77 -5.26 8.50
CA GLY A 71 -0.21 -4.17 9.28
C GLY A 71 -0.26 -4.42 10.78
N ASN A 72 0.33 -3.51 11.56
CA ASN A 72 0.38 -3.67 13.02
C ASN A 72 -0.96 -3.36 13.69
N CYS A 73 -1.90 -2.71 12.99
CA CYS A 73 -3.24 -2.44 13.50
C CYS A 73 -4.24 -3.55 13.18
N GLU A 74 -3.94 -4.47 12.26
CA GLU A 74 -4.83 -5.58 11.90
C GLU A 74 -4.96 -6.64 13.01
N ALA A 75 -6.19 -7.03 13.26
CA ALA A 75 -6.59 -8.08 14.17
C ALA A 75 -7.54 -9.10 13.50
N GLU A 76 -7.85 -10.20 14.19
CA GLU A 76 -8.72 -11.26 13.66
C GLU A 76 -10.14 -10.77 13.38
N VAL A 77 -10.62 -9.75 14.10
CA VAL A 77 -11.92 -9.11 13.85
C VAL A 77 -11.98 -8.43 12.47
N ASP A 78 -10.87 -7.91 11.97
CA ASP A 78 -10.80 -7.32 10.63
C ASP A 78 -10.94 -8.43 9.57
N GLN A 79 -10.27 -9.56 9.78
CA GLN A 79 -10.41 -10.73 8.91
C GLN A 79 -11.82 -11.32 8.89
N MET A 80 -12.58 -11.20 9.98
CA MET A 80 -13.98 -11.64 10.03
C MET A 80 -14.91 -10.83 9.13
N VAL A 81 -14.55 -9.57 8.81
CA VAL A 81 -15.39 -8.67 8.00
C VAL A 81 -14.83 -8.44 6.59
N LEU A 82 -13.52 -8.57 6.40
CA LEU A 82 -12.88 -8.45 5.10
C LEU A 82 -12.87 -9.80 4.38
N GLU A 83 -13.39 -9.82 3.15
CA GLU A 83 -13.61 -11.04 2.36
C GLU A 83 -12.37 -11.46 1.54
N PHE A 84 -11.19 -11.05 1.99
CA PHE A 84 -9.89 -11.38 1.41
C PHE A 84 -8.85 -11.57 2.52
N PRO A 85 -7.72 -12.25 2.28
CA PRO A 85 -6.72 -12.49 3.31
C PRO A 85 -6.05 -11.18 3.75
N VAL A 86 -6.09 -10.88 5.05
CA VAL A 86 -5.45 -9.67 5.63
C VAL A 86 -4.45 -9.95 6.73
N LEU A 87 -4.33 -11.22 7.16
CA LEU A 87 -3.44 -11.61 8.25
C LEU A 87 -2.08 -12.16 7.79
N SER A 88 -1.82 -12.16 6.48
CA SER A 88 -0.53 -12.58 5.91
C SER A 88 0.56 -11.55 6.19
N ASP A 89 1.58 -11.91 6.97
CA ASP A 89 2.67 -10.99 7.35
C ASP A 89 3.45 -10.41 6.17
N SER A 90 3.50 -11.13 5.05
CA SER A 90 4.18 -10.70 3.82
C SER A 90 3.62 -11.43 2.61
N ALA A 91 3.94 -10.91 1.42
CA ALA A 91 3.67 -11.56 0.14
C ALA A 91 4.86 -11.33 -0.81
N THR A 92 5.05 -12.24 -1.75
CA THR A 92 6.09 -12.14 -2.78
C THR A 92 5.46 -12.09 -4.16
N MET A 93 5.98 -11.23 -5.02
CA MET A 93 5.60 -11.17 -6.43
C MET A 93 6.84 -11.27 -7.31
N TYR A 94 6.68 -11.93 -8.45
CA TYR A 94 7.67 -11.97 -9.52
C TYR A 94 7.02 -11.44 -10.78
N LEU A 95 7.50 -10.31 -11.29
CA LEU A 95 7.02 -9.73 -12.53
C LEU A 95 8.11 -9.88 -13.58
N GLU A 96 7.77 -10.42 -14.75
CA GLU A 96 8.72 -10.68 -15.84
C GLU A 96 9.55 -9.44 -16.22
N ARG A 97 8.93 -8.25 -16.14
CA ARG A 97 9.56 -6.95 -16.41
C ARG A 97 10.74 -6.60 -15.50
N PHE A 98 10.91 -7.31 -14.38
CA PHE A 98 12.04 -7.15 -13.49
C PHE A 98 13.05 -8.29 -13.60
N GLY A 99 13.01 -9.10 -14.67
CA GLY A 99 14.07 -10.07 -14.97
C GLY A 99 14.30 -11.11 -13.87
N GLY A 100 13.25 -11.50 -13.14
CA GLY A 100 13.34 -12.45 -12.04
C GLY A 100 13.67 -11.84 -10.66
N ARG A 101 13.81 -10.51 -10.54
CA ARG A 101 13.91 -9.85 -9.23
C ARG A 101 12.62 -10.09 -8.43
N MET A 102 12.79 -10.42 -7.15
CA MET A 102 11.69 -10.57 -6.21
C MET A 102 11.15 -9.19 -5.82
N ILE A 103 9.83 -9.07 -5.76
CA ILE A 103 9.15 -7.99 -5.04
C ILE A 103 8.69 -8.58 -3.70
N TYR A 104 9.17 -8.00 -2.60
CA TYR A 104 8.80 -8.38 -1.23
C TYR A 104 7.85 -7.33 -0.65
N LEU A 105 6.62 -7.72 -0.40
CA LEU A 105 5.58 -6.90 0.19
C LEU A 105 5.49 -7.21 1.69
N HIS A 106 5.56 -6.18 2.53
CA HIS A 106 5.28 -6.29 3.96
C HIS A 106 4.86 -4.92 4.51
N HIS A 107 4.23 -4.85 5.67
CA HIS A 107 3.79 -3.54 6.18
C HIS A 107 4.94 -2.62 6.61
N GLY A 108 6.03 -3.15 7.17
CA GLY A 108 7.17 -2.33 7.66
C GLY A 108 7.40 -2.36 9.18
N HIS A 109 6.47 -2.90 9.97
CA HIS A 109 6.57 -2.96 11.43
C HIS A 109 7.48 -4.08 11.96
N LYS A 110 7.99 -4.95 11.07
CA LYS A 110 8.89 -6.07 11.38
C LYS A 110 10.21 -5.89 10.65
N SER A 111 11.28 -6.37 11.25
CA SER A 111 12.59 -6.46 10.60
C SER A 111 12.50 -7.28 9.31
N LEU A 112 13.26 -6.86 8.30
CA LEU A 112 13.34 -7.61 7.05
C LEU A 112 14.02 -8.97 7.29
N PRO A 113 13.53 -10.04 6.64
CA PRO A 113 14.27 -11.29 6.56
C PRO A 113 15.53 -11.10 5.69
N PRO A 114 16.43 -12.08 5.62
CA PRO A 114 17.49 -12.10 4.61
C PRO A 114 16.88 -12.06 3.20
N LEU A 115 17.24 -11.05 2.41
CA LEU A 115 16.74 -10.85 1.04
C LEU A 115 17.89 -10.91 0.03
N PRO A 116 17.66 -11.50 -1.17
CA PRO A 116 18.62 -11.42 -2.26
C PRO A 116 18.88 -9.96 -2.69
N SER A 117 20.11 -9.68 -3.13
CA SER A 117 20.43 -8.41 -3.78
C SER A 117 19.52 -8.17 -4.99
N GLY A 118 19.12 -6.92 -5.18
CA GLY A 118 18.15 -6.50 -6.17
C GLY A 118 16.69 -6.68 -5.74
N THR A 119 16.36 -7.23 -4.58
CA THR A 119 14.95 -7.32 -4.15
C THR A 119 14.31 -5.95 -4.06
N ILE A 120 13.08 -5.83 -4.56
CA ILE A 120 12.23 -4.63 -4.45
C ILE A 120 11.35 -4.80 -3.22
N VAL A 121 11.66 -4.06 -2.15
CA VAL A 121 10.91 -4.05 -0.90
C VAL A 121 9.86 -2.94 -0.96
N ILE A 122 8.59 -3.32 -0.85
CA ILE A 122 7.47 -2.37 -0.85
C ILE A 122 6.76 -2.44 0.50
N SER A 123 6.70 -1.31 1.21
CA SER A 123 6.19 -1.24 2.58
C SER A 123 5.45 0.06 2.91
N GLY A 124 4.68 0.03 4.00
CA GLY A 124 3.89 1.13 4.55
C GLY A 124 4.44 1.62 5.89
N HIS A 125 3.58 1.72 6.91
CA HIS A 125 3.90 1.87 8.34
C HIS A 125 4.47 3.23 8.78
N THR A 126 5.46 3.75 8.05
CA THR A 126 6.11 5.03 8.39
C THR A 126 5.26 6.23 8.00
N HIS A 127 4.33 6.03 7.05
CA HIS A 127 3.49 7.05 6.40
C HIS A 127 4.32 8.11 5.63
N ILE A 128 5.58 7.79 5.30
CA ILE A 128 6.51 8.67 4.61
C ILE A 128 6.85 8.06 3.24
N PRO A 129 6.59 8.77 2.13
CA PRO A 129 6.95 8.32 0.79
C PRO A 129 8.46 8.04 0.64
N VAL A 130 8.81 6.88 0.09
CA VAL A 130 10.20 6.48 -0.18
C VAL A 130 10.29 5.86 -1.58
N ALA A 131 11.29 6.25 -2.35
CA ALA A 131 11.66 5.60 -3.61
C ALA A 131 13.17 5.76 -3.79
N GLU A 132 13.94 4.76 -3.34
CA GLU A 132 15.40 4.81 -3.38
C GLU A 132 16.03 3.42 -3.48
N GLU A 133 17.28 3.37 -3.94
CA GLU A 133 18.12 2.18 -3.85
C GLU A 133 19.11 2.33 -2.71
N LYS A 134 19.20 1.32 -1.85
CA LYS A 134 20.09 1.34 -0.69
C LYS A 134 20.51 -0.08 -0.32
N ASP A 135 21.79 -0.26 -0.03
CA ASP A 135 22.37 -1.52 0.44
C ASP A 135 22.05 -2.74 -0.46
N GLY A 136 21.99 -2.50 -1.78
CA GLY A 136 21.66 -3.53 -2.77
C GLY A 136 20.17 -3.89 -2.86
N LEU A 137 19.28 -3.19 -2.15
CA LEU A 137 17.84 -3.34 -2.20
C LEU A 137 17.19 -2.08 -2.79
N VAL A 138 15.98 -2.24 -3.33
CA VAL A 138 15.14 -1.10 -3.74
C VAL A 138 14.03 -0.94 -2.73
N PHE A 139 13.83 0.27 -2.20
CA PHE A 139 12.79 0.58 -1.23
C PHE A 139 11.73 1.48 -1.84
N ILE A 140 10.49 1.00 -1.81
CA ILE A 140 9.31 1.77 -2.19
C ILE A 140 8.38 1.85 -0.97
N ASN A 141 7.95 3.06 -0.63
CA ASN A 141 6.87 3.30 0.33
C ASN A 141 5.89 4.28 -0.30
N PRO A 142 4.61 3.92 -0.51
CA PRO A 142 3.65 4.81 -1.15
C PRO A 142 3.26 6.00 -0.26
N GLY A 143 3.71 6.04 1.00
CA GLY A 143 3.18 6.92 2.03
C GLY A 143 1.86 6.38 2.59
N SER A 144 1.11 7.25 3.27
CA SER A 144 -0.23 6.93 3.76
C SER A 144 -1.28 7.65 2.91
N VAL A 145 -2.37 6.96 2.60
CA VAL A 145 -3.52 7.55 1.91
C VAL A 145 -4.44 8.35 2.85
N ALA A 146 -4.28 8.24 4.16
CA ALA A 146 -5.18 8.83 5.15
C ALA A 146 -4.48 9.71 6.21
N ILE A 147 -3.28 9.32 6.66
CA ILE A 147 -2.58 9.95 7.78
C ILE A 147 -1.10 10.21 7.40
N PRO A 148 -0.81 11.02 6.37
CA PRO A 148 0.56 11.22 5.91
C PRO A 148 1.44 11.90 6.99
N LYS A 149 2.75 11.62 6.97
CA LYS A 149 3.74 12.21 7.90
C LYS A 149 4.86 12.89 7.15
N GLY A 150 5.70 13.65 7.87
CA GLY A 150 6.89 14.31 7.30
C GLY A 150 6.59 15.49 6.37
N GLY A 151 5.38 16.06 6.44
CA GLY A 151 4.96 17.17 5.59
C GLY A 151 4.54 16.77 4.18
N PHE A 152 4.41 15.47 3.90
CA PHE A 152 3.91 14.97 2.62
C PHE A 152 2.37 14.98 2.58
N PRO A 153 1.76 15.10 1.39
CA PRO A 153 0.32 14.92 1.22
C PRO A 153 -0.08 13.43 1.27
N PRO A 154 -1.38 13.10 1.38
CA PRO A 154 -1.86 11.74 1.18
C PRO A 154 -1.43 11.21 -0.18
N SER A 155 -0.91 9.99 -0.22
CA SER A 155 -0.26 9.48 -1.43
C SER A 155 -0.41 7.98 -1.65
N TYR A 156 -0.23 7.58 -2.90
CA TYR A 156 -0.26 6.19 -3.38
C TYR A 156 0.87 5.98 -4.40
N CYS A 157 1.17 4.74 -4.75
CA CYS A 157 2.18 4.43 -5.77
C CYS A 157 1.58 3.68 -6.96
N ILE A 158 1.93 4.11 -8.17
CA ILE A 158 1.67 3.39 -9.42
C ILE A 158 2.95 2.71 -9.89
N LEU A 159 2.85 1.44 -10.29
CA LEU A 159 3.86 0.77 -11.09
C LEU A 159 3.37 0.63 -12.53
N GLU A 160 4.03 1.36 -13.44
CA GLU A 160 3.82 1.27 -14.89
C GLU A 160 5.16 1.05 -15.59
N GLY A 161 5.25 0.05 -16.48
CA GLY A 161 6.54 -0.44 -16.94
C GLY A 161 7.42 -0.83 -15.75
N THR A 162 8.66 -0.38 -15.71
CA THR A 162 9.56 -0.58 -14.56
C THR A 162 9.65 0.65 -13.64
N THR A 163 8.72 1.60 -13.80
CA THR A 163 8.72 2.85 -13.04
C THR A 163 7.69 2.82 -11.92
N PHE A 164 8.17 3.04 -10.70
CA PHE A 164 7.35 3.34 -9.53
C PHE A 164 7.18 4.85 -9.42
N SER A 165 5.95 5.33 -9.43
CA SER A 165 5.60 6.75 -9.26
C SER A 165 4.70 6.92 -8.05
N ILE A 166 5.20 7.60 -7.01
CA ILE A 166 4.42 7.97 -5.83
C ILE A 166 3.76 9.31 -6.11
N LYS A 167 2.44 9.35 -6.01
CA LYS A 167 1.61 10.49 -6.39
C LYS A 167 0.69 10.89 -5.25
N ASP A 168 0.38 12.18 -5.18
CA ASP A 168 -0.75 12.65 -4.37
C ASP A 168 -2.09 12.40 -5.07
N PHE A 169 -3.20 12.68 -4.40
CA PHE A 169 -4.55 12.52 -4.95
C PHE A 169 -4.90 13.48 -6.10
N GLU A 170 -4.12 14.54 -6.31
CA GLU A 170 -4.25 15.42 -7.48
C GLU A 170 -3.47 14.88 -8.71
N GLY A 171 -2.68 13.82 -8.50
CA GLY A 171 -1.88 13.17 -9.54
C GLY A 171 -0.47 13.74 -9.70
N ASN A 172 -0.07 14.70 -8.86
CA ASN A 172 1.28 15.25 -8.84
C ASN A 172 2.26 14.18 -8.36
N VAL A 173 3.43 14.10 -9.01
CA VAL A 173 4.47 13.13 -8.65
C VAL A 173 5.29 13.68 -7.48
N ILE A 174 5.26 12.97 -6.36
CA ILE A 174 6.05 13.28 -5.15
C ILE A 174 7.45 12.69 -5.28
N LYS A 175 7.53 11.42 -5.70
CA LYS A 175 8.77 10.66 -5.91
C LYS A 175 8.60 9.69 -7.07
N SER A 176 9.69 9.37 -7.75
CA SER A 176 9.68 8.37 -8.83
C SER A 176 11.02 7.64 -8.88
N LEU A 177 10.98 6.36 -9.23
CA LEU A 177 12.16 5.53 -9.45
C LEU A 177 11.89 4.54 -10.58
N THR A 178 12.76 4.53 -11.58
CA THR A 178 12.78 3.54 -12.66
C THR A 178 13.89 2.54 -12.40
N ILE A 179 13.55 1.25 -12.50
CA ILE A 179 14.43 0.11 -12.24
C ILE A 179 14.76 -0.61 -13.56
#